data_AF-A0A3C2E793-F1
#
_entry.id   AF-A0A3C2E793-F1
#
_cell.length_a   1.000
_cell.length_b   1.000
_cell.length_c   1.000
_cell.angle_alpha   90.00
_cell.angle_beta   90.00
_cell.angle_gamma   90.00
#
_symmetry.space_group_name_H-M   'P 1'
#
loop_
_entity.id
_entity.type
_entity.pdbx_description
1 polymer ?
#
loop_
_entity_poly.entity_id
_entity_poly.type
_entity_poly.pdbx_seq_one_letter_code
_entity_poly.pdbx_strand_id
1 'polypeptide(L)'
;MIGFQVTAWNAARASEARADDYLDRFVIDLTIAAELYEFDRVFRLTVLENGERALAASGTTGLVEADWQLVRAFWNASQMSGRPTINSTYVELTSAGELGLIGDDALRSALTQYYTNTMNPALVDTSQYRTRVREMIPLHLQRYLWSACYEADGDAIQSFINC
;
A
#
# COMPACT_ATOMS: atom_id res chain seq x y z
N MET A 1 -46.50 1.23 -30.19
CA MET A 1 -45.66 0.51 -29.21
C MET A 1 -45.17 1.50 -28.17
N ILE A 2 -45.77 1.50 -26.97
CA ILE A 2 -45.37 2.33 -25.82
C ILE A 2 -44.68 1.46 -24.76
N GLY A 3 -45.08 0.19 -24.62
CA GLY A 3 -44.46 -0.76 -23.68
C GLY A 3 -42.94 -0.96 -23.91
N PHE A 4 -42.49 -1.02 -25.17
CA PHE A 4 -41.06 -1.16 -25.50
C PHE A 4 -40.23 0.09 -25.11
N GLN A 5 -40.83 1.28 -25.23
CA GLN A 5 -40.17 2.54 -24.85
C GLN A 5 -40.09 2.69 -23.33
N VAL A 6 -41.14 2.30 -22.60
CA VAL A 6 -41.14 2.28 -21.13
C VAL A 6 -40.15 1.26 -20.58
N THR A 7 -40.04 0.06 -21.19
CA THR A 7 -39.03 -0.93 -20.80
C THR A 7 -37.60 -0.46 -21.08
N ALA A 8 -37.36 0.19 -22.23
CA ALA A 8 -36.04 0.74 -22.56
C ALA A 8 -35.66 1.90 -21.61
N TRP A 9 -36.61 2.78 -21.29
CA TRP A 9 -36.41 3.87 -20.34
C TRP A 9 -36.14 3.38 -18.91
N ASN A 10 -36.92 2.39 -18.45
CA ASN A 10 -36.68 1.77 -17.14
C ASN A 10 -35.31 1.09 -17.07
N ALA A 11 -34.89 0.40 -18.14
CA ALA A 11 -33.57 -0.22 -18.21
C ALA A 11 -32.44 0.82 -18.20
N ALA A 12 -32.59 1.93 -18.94
CA ALA A 12 -31.62 3.02 -18.94
C ALA A 12 -31.48 3.67 -17.55
N ARG A 13 -32.61 3.97 -16.90
CA ARG A 13 -32.63 4.53 -15.54
C ARG A 13 -32.03 3.57 -14.50
N ALA A 14 -32.29 2.28 -14.61
CA ALA A 14 -31.67 1.27 -13.74
C ALA A 14 -30.16 1.12 -14.01
N SER A 15 -29.72 1.34 -15.24
CA SER A 15 -28.31 1.37 -15.62
C SER A 15 -27.59 2.58 -15.02
N GLU A 16 -28.22 3.76 -15.11
CA GLU A 16 -27.72 5.02 -14.56
C GLU A 16 -27.58 4.94 -13.03
N ALA A 17 -28.63 4.50 -12.33
CA ALA A 17 -28.59 4.34 -10.87
C ALA A 17 -27.49 3.38 -10.37
N ARG A 18 -27.18 2.33 -11.15
CA ARG A 18 -26.06 1.43 -10.82
C ARG A 18 -24.71 2.04 -11.14
N ALA A 19 -24.60 2.80 -12.22
CA ALA A 19 -23.37 3.53 -12.53
C ALA A 19 -23.04 4.52 -11.41
N ASP A 20 -24.03 5.26 -10.92
CA ASP A 20 -23.88 6.19 -9.80
C ASP A 20 -23.43 5.48 -8.51
N ASP A 21 -24.02 4.32 -8.17
CA ASP A 21 -23.60 3.51 -7.01
C ASP A 21 -22.13 3.09 -7.11
N TYR A 22 -21.69 2.60 -8.26
CA TYR A 22 -20.28 2.26 -8.46
C TYR A 22 -19.36 3.48 -8.36
N LEU A 23 -19.78 4.64 -8.87
CA LEU A 23 -18.99 5.88 -8.77
C LEU A 23 -18.84 6.33 -7.31
N ASP A 24 -19.91 6.32 -6.53
CA ASP A 24 -19.86 6.65 -5.10
C ASP A 24 -18.92 5.70 -4.34
N ARG A 25 -18.98 4.41 -4.65
CA ARG A 25 -18.08 3.41 -4.07
C ARG A 25 -16.63 3.60 -4.51
N PHE A 26 -16.37 3.99 -5.76
CA PHE A 26 -15.02 4.34 -6.19
C PHE A 26 -14.45 5.55 -5.47
N VAL A 27 -15.27 6.56 -5.17
CA VAL A 27 -14.84 7.72 -4.36
C VAL A 27 -14.39 7.25 -2.97
N ILE A 28 -15.15 6.35 -2.33
CA ILE A 28 -14.79 5.76 -1.04
C ILE A 28 -13.49 4.96 -1.14
N ASP A 29 -13.41 4.01 -2.07
CA ASP A 29 -12.23 3.15 -2.26
C ASP A 29 -10.96 3.97 -2.52
N LEU A 30 -11.03 4.98 -3.39
CA LEU A 30 -9.89 5.84 -3.74
C LEU A 30 -9.48 6.79 -2.61
N THR A 31 -10.45 7.25 -1.80
CA THR A 31 -10.15 8.08 -0.62
C THR A 31 -9.39 7.28 0.42
N ILE A 32 -9.87 6.07 0.75
CA ILE A 32 -9.17 5.15 1.67
C ILE A 32 -7.80 4.79 1.12
N ALA A 33 -7.70 4.49 -0.18
CA ALA A 33 -6.41 4.20 -0.79
C ALA A 33 -5.43 5.37 -0.66
N ALA A 34 -5.87 6.60 -0.90
CA ALA A 34 -5.04 7.80 -0.75
C ALA A 34 -4.52 7.99 0.68
N GLU A 35 -5.35 7.73 1.70
CA GLU A 35 -4.93 7.76 3.10
C GLU A 35 -3.86 6.69 3.39
N LEU A 36 -4.07 5.46 2.93
CA LEU A 36 -3.08 4.38 3.04
C LEU A 36 -1.78 4.69 2.28
N TYR A 37 -1.86 5.45 1.18
CA TYR A 37 -0.67 5.93 0.47
C TYR A 37 0.18 6.85 1.32
N GLU A 38 -0.42 7.75 2.09
CA GLU A 38 0.32 8.65 2.97
C GLU A 38 0.96 7.91 4.16
N PHE A 39 0.28 6.94 4.75
CA PHE A 39 0.88 6.11 5.81
C PHE A 39 2.10 5.33 5.30
N ASP A 40 1.99 4.67 4.15
CA ASP A 40 3.11 3.95 3.54
C ASP A 40 4.25 4.91 3.13
N ARG A 41 3.92 6.13 2.68
CA ARG A 41 4.93 7.15 2.38
C ARG A 41 5.74 7.53 3.63
N VAL A 42 5.09 7.79 4.76
CA VAL A 42 5.76 8.09 6.04
C VAL A 42 6.64 6.93 6.49
N PHE A 43 6.13 5.70 6.40
CA PHE A 43 6.89 4.50 6.71
C PHE A 43 8.17 4.39 5.86
N ARG A 44 8.06 4.56 4.53
CA ARG A 44 9.20 4.46 3.60
C ARG A 44 10.23 5.55 3.83
N LEU A 45 9.81 6.78 4.12
CA LEU A 45 10.73 7.86 4.46
C LEU A 45 11.52 7.54 5.73
N THR A 46 10.86 6.94 6.73
CA THR A 46 11.53 6.49 7.95
C THR A 46 12.53 5.36 7.67
N VAL A 47 12.17 4.38 6.83
CA VAL A 47 13.10 3.32 6.37
C VAL A 47 14.32 3.92 5.68
N LEU A 48 14.12 4.89 4.78
CA LEU A 48 15.18 5.56 4.05
C LEU A 48 16.14 6.29 4.99
N GLU A 49 15.62 7.11 5.91
CA GLU A 49 16.43 7.86 6.88
C GLU A 49 17.29 6.92 7.76
N ASN A 50 16.70 5.81 8.22
CA ASN A 50 17.44 4.81 8.98
C ASN A 50 18.50 4.10 8.11
N GLY A 51 18.22 3.89 6.83
CA GLY A 51 19.17 3.35 5.86
C GLY A 51 20.37 4.26 5.63
N GLU A 52 20.14 5.57 5.49
CA GLU A 52 21.20 6.57 5.38
C GLU A 52 22.09 6.58 6.63
N ARG A 53 21.49 6.50 7.83
CA ARG A 53 22.23 6.41 9.10
C ARG A 53 23.06 5.13 9.20
N ALA A 54 22.49 3.99 8.83
CA ALA A 54 23.19 2.70 8.82
C ALA A 54 24.37 2.70 7.82
N LEU A 55 24.17 3.31 6.65
CA LEU A 55 25.22 3.43 5.62
C LEU A 55 26.35 4.35 6.09
N ALA A 56 26.03 5.49 6.71
CA ALA A 56 27.02 6.42 7.23
C ALA A 56 27.94 5.73 8.26
N ALA A 57 27.38 4.94 9.18
CA ALA A 57 28.18 4.17 10.13
C ALA A 57 29.04 3.09 9.46
N SER A 58 28.52 2.44 8.41
CA SER A 58 29.22 1.39 7.66
C SER A 58 30.38 1.91 6.81
N GLY A 59 30.36 3.20 6.43
CA GLY A 59 31.41 3.86 5.67
C GLY A 59 32.64 4.25 6.51
N THR A 60 32.55 4.14 7.84
CA THR A 60 33.64 4.43 8.77
C THR A 60 34.63 3.26 8.80
N THR A 61 35.93 3.54 8.76
CA THR A 61 36.95 2.49 8.90
C THR A 61 37.20 2.17 10.38
N GLY A 62 37.14 0.88 10.75
CA GLY A 62 37.40 0.39 12.11
C GLY A 62 36.16 -0.17 12.83
N LEU A 63 36.33 -0.57 14.09
CA LEU A 63 35.21 -0.95 14.95
C LEU A 63 34.45 0.32 15.34
N VAL A 64 33.19 0.39 14.92
CA VAL A 64 32.24 1.39 15.44
C VAL A 64 31.59 0.78 16.67
N GLU A 65 31.69 1.44 17.83
CA GLU A 65 30.84 1.08 18.96
C GLU A 65 29.38 1.38 18.58
N ALA A 66 28.60 0.33 18.40
CA ALA A 66 27.19 0.47 18.09
C ALA A 66 26.43 0.81 19.37
N ASP A 67 25.92 2.04 19.44
CA ASP A 67 24.88 2.37 20.42
C ASP A 67 23.56 1.69 20.02
N TRP A 68 22.62 1.69 20.96
CA TRP A 68 21.29 1.13 20.76
C TRP A 68 20.57 1.75 19.55
N GLN A 69 20.81 3.03 19.28
CA GLN A 69 20.16 3.75 18.18
C GLN A 69 20.69 3.32 16.81
N LEU A 70 21.96 2.94 16.71
CA LEU A 70 22.54 2.40 15.50
C LEU A 70 22.00 0.99 15.20
N VAL A 71 21.88 0.13 16.22
CA VAL A 71 21.27 -1.21 16.07
C VAL A 71 19.82 -1.08 15.57
N ARG A 72 19.04 -0.15 16.15
CA ARG A 72 17.70 0.18 15.68
C ARG A 72 17.69 0.67 14.24
N ALA A 73 18.64 1.53 13.85
CA ALA A 73 18.71 2.05 12.50
C ALA A 73 18.91 0.96 11.45
N PHE A 74 19.85 0.04 11.67
CA PHE A 74 20.01 -1.14 10.79
C PHE A 74 18.73 -1.95 10.71
N TRP A 75 18.09 -2.24 11.84
CA TRP A 75 16.87 -3.04 11.86
C TRP A 75 15.69 -2.34 11.19
N ASN A 76 15.49 -1.04 11.42
CA ASN A 76 14.43 -0.22 10.82
C ASN A 76 14.61 -0.11 9.31
N ALA A 77 15.84 0.11 8.85
CA ALA A 77 16.20 0.13 7.43
C ALA A 77 15.92 -1.22 6.74
N SER A 78 15.89 -2.32 7.51
CA SER A 78 15.54 -3.64 7.00
C SER A 78 14.03 -3.87 6.86
N GLN A 79 13.17 -2.95 7.33
CA GLN A 79 11.73 -3.15 7.35
C GLN A 79 11.10 -3.00 5.96
N MET A 80 9.94 -3.63 5.81
CA MET A 80 9.14 -3.60 4.59
C MET A 80 7.68 -3.46 4.96
N SER A 81 6.99 -2.54 4.30
CA SER A 81 5.55 -2.43 4.36
C SER A 81 4.90 -3.25 3.25
N GLY A 82 3.87 -4.02 3.63
CA GLY A 82 2.91 -4.55 2.67
C GLY A 82 1.78 -3.54 2.56
N ARG A 83 1.60 -2.92 1.39
CA ARG A 83 0.42 -2.09 1.15
C ARG A 83 -0.76 -3.01 0.81
N PRO A 84 -1.88 -2.99 1.55
CA PRO A 84 -3.10 -3.65 1.10
C PRO A 84 -3.68 -2.89 -0.10
N THR A 85 -4.13 -3.61 -1.12
CA THR A 85 -4.77 -3.00 -2.28
C THR A 85 -6.28 -2.97 -2.06
N ILE A 86 -6.88 -1.78 -2.01
CA ILE A 86 -8.33 -1.61 -2.05
C ILE A 86 -8.77 -1.66 -3.50
N ASN A 87 -9.48 -2.71 -3.93
CA ASN A 87 -9.93 -2.88 -5.31
C ASN A 87 -11.31 -3.55 -5.43
N SER A 88 -12.07 -3.62 -4.33
CA SER A 88 -13.31 -4.40 -4.26
C SER A 88 -14.34 -3.97 -5.31
N THR A 89 -14.56 -2.65 -5.45
CA THR A 89 -15.51 -2.08 -6.42
C THR A 89 -15.08 -2.37 -7.86
N TYR A 90 -13.79 -2.25 -8.17
CA TYR A 90 -13.27 -2.56 -9.51
C TYR A 90 -13.40 -4.04 -9.85
N VAL A 91 -13.08 -4.92 -8.90
CA VAL A 91 -13.21 -6.37 -9.09
C VAL A 91 -14.66 -6.77 -9.30
N GLU A 92 -15.59 -6.21 -8.51
CA GLU A 92 -17.02 -6.47 -8.69
C GLU A 92 -17.53 -6.00 -10.05
N LEU A 93 -17.28 -4.73 -10.41
CA LEU A 93 -17.71 -4.13 -11.68
C LEU A 93 -17.19 -4.92 -12.88
N THR A 94 -15.91 -5.31 -12.86
CA THR A 94 -15.29 -6.09 -13.95
C THR A 94 -15.80 -7.53 -13.98
N SER A 95 -15.99 -8.17 -12.82
CA SER A 95 -16.52 -9.54 -12.74
C SER A 95 -17.97 -9.63 -13.20
N ALA A 96 -18.75 -8.57 -13.01
CA ALA A 96 -20.11 -8.46 -13.54
C ALA A 96 -20.16 -8.16 -15.05
N GLY A 97 -19.02 -7.84 -15.69
CA GLY A 97 -18.98 -7.39 -17.09
C GLY A 97 -19.54 -5.99 -17.29
N GLU A 98 -19.54 -5.18 -16.24
CA GLU A 98 -20.28 -3.92 -16.15
C GLU A 98 -19.41 -2.68 -16.31
N LEU A 99 -18.14 -2.84 -16.68
CA LEU A 99 -17.22 -1.71 -16.89
C LEU A 99 -17.76 -0.67 -17.90
N GLY A 100 -18.62 -1.10 -18.83
CA GLY A 100 -19.32 -0.22 -19.77
C GLY A 100 -20.40 0.69 -19.16
N LEU A 101 -20.81 0.47 -17.89
CA LEU A 101 -21.68 1.39 -17.14
C LEU A 101 -21.01 2.74 -16.90
N ILE A 102 -19.68 2.76 -16.80
CA ILE A 102 -18.91 4.00 -16.71
C ILE A 102 -18.86 4.60 -18.12
N GLY A 103 -19.78 5.51 -18.44
CA GLY A 103 -19.93 6.06 -19.79
C GLY A 103 -18.76 6.94 -20.26
N ASP A 104 -17.99 7.51 -19.33
CA ASP A 104 -16.79 8.30 -19.63
C ASP A 104 -15.59 7.39 -19.93
N ASP A 105 -15.12 7.41 -21.17
CA ASP A 105 -13.99 6.59 -21.64
C ASP A 105 -12.66 6.95 -20.96
N ALA A 106 -12.45 8.23 -20.63
CA ALA A 106 -11.24 8.68 -19.96
C ALA A 106 -11.21 8.21 -18.51
N LEU A 107 -12.34 8.33 -17.80
CA LEU A 107 -12.48 7.80 -16.43
C LEU A 107 -12.31 6.28 -16.41
N ARG A 108 -12.96 5.56 -17.33
CA ARG A 108 -12.83 4.10 -17.43
C ARG A 108 -11.38 3.67 -17.68
N SER A 109 -10.67 4.39 -18.53
CA SER A 109 -9.25 4.14 -18.82
C SER A 109 -8.36 4.44 -17.61
N ALA A 110 -8.64 5.52 -16.88
CA ALA A 110 -7.90 5.89 -15.67
C ALA A 110 -8.09 4.87 -14.54
N LEU A 111 -9.33 4.41 -14.30
CA LEU A 111 -9.63 3.36 -13.33
C LEU A 111 -8.92 2.06 -13.73
N THR A 112 -9.02 1.66 -15.00
CA THR A 112 -8.31 0.47 -15.51
C THR A 112 -6.81 0.60 -15.24
N GLN A 113 -6.18 1.70 -15.66
CA GLN A 113 -4.75 1.92 -15.43
C GLN A 113 -4.38 1.86 -13.95
N TYR A 114 -5.15 2.53 -13.08
CA TYR A 114 -4.90 2.52 -11.64
C TYR A 114 -4.93 1.10 -11.05
N TYR A 115 -5.97 0.31 -11.36
CA TYR A 115 -6.16 -1.02 -10.78
C TYR A 115 -5.38 -2.14 -11.46
N THR A 116 -5.03 -2.00 -12.75
CA THR A 116 -4.23 -2.99 -13.48
C THR A 116 -2.74 -2.73 -13.44
N ASN A 117 -2.31 -1.53 -13.01
CA ASN A 117 -0.90 -1.26 -12.75
C ASN A 117 -0.50 -2.00 -11.45
N THR A 118 -0.31 -3.30 -11.58
CA THR A 118 0.09 -4.16 -10.47
C THR A 118 1.51 -3.80 -10.07
N MET A 119 1.66 -3.51 -8.77
CA MET A 119 2.88 -3.45 -7.97
C MET A 119 4.19 -3.28 -8.75
N ASN A 120 4.78 -2.08 -8.70
CA ASN A 120 6.13 -1.86 -9.22
C ASN A 120 7.08 -2.93 -8.65
N PRO A 121 7.70 -3.78 -9.48
CA PRO A 121 8.64 -4.82 -9.02
C PRO A 121 9.80 -4.24 -8.21
N ALA A 122 10.15 -2.97 -8.40
CA ALA A 122 11.13 -2.26 -7.57
C ALA A 122 10.70 -2.07 -6.11
N LEU A 123 9.41 -2.27 -5.79
CA LEU A 123 8.86 -2.29 -4.43
C LEU A 123 8.78 -3.71 -3.85
N VAL A 124 9.07 -4.75 -4.64
CA VAL A 124 9.20 -6.13 -4.16
C VAL A 124 10.63 -6.31 -3.68
N ASP A 125 10.85 -6.06 -2.40
CA ASP A 125 12.19 -6.03 -1.83
C ASP A 125 12.71 -7.45 -1.51
N THR A 126 13.67 -7.88 -2.33
CA THR A 126 14.52 -9.06 -2.16
C THR A 126 15.95 -8.68 -1.78
N SER A 127 16.15 -7.50 -1.17
CA SER A 127 17.47 -6.97 -0.89
C SER A 127 18.24 -7.88 0.06
N GLN A 128 19.46 -8.21 -0.36
CA GLN A 128 20.44 -8.91 0.48
C GLN A 128 20.70 -8.16 1.80
N TYR A 129 20.49 -6.85 1.83
CA TYR A 129 20.62 -6.04 3.04
C TYR A 129 19.70 -6.55 4.15
N ARG A 130 18.40 -6.73 3.86
CA ARG A 130 17.42 -7.15 4.87
C ARG A 130 17.78 -8.50 5.47
N THR A 131 18.13 -9.46 4.63
CA THR A 131 18.53 -10.81 5.08
C THR A 131 19.77 -10.72 5.98
N ARG A 132 20.83 -10.04 5.53
CA ARG A 132 22.08 -9.94 6.29
C ARG A 132 21.91 -9.25 7.64
N VAL A 133 21.19 -8.12 7.67
CA VAL A 133 20.94 -7.41 8.94
C VAL A 133 20.18 -8.29 9.92
N ARG A 134 19.15 -9.00 9.45
CA ARG A 134 18.34 -9.86 10.31
C ARG A 134 19.05 -11.14 10.74
N GLU A 135 20.04 -11.61 9.99
CA GLU A 135 20.91 -12.70 10.44
C GLU A 135 21.91 -12.24 11.51
N MET A 136 22.38 -10.98 11.43
CA MET A 136 23.35 -10.43 12.39
C MET A 136 22.72 -10.05 13.73
N ILE A 137 21.47 -9.60 13.76
CA ILE A 137 20.80 -9.21 15.00
C ILE A 137 20.28 -10.46 15.73
N PRO A 138 20.72 -10.73 16.98
CA PRO A 138 20.25 -11.87 17.75
C PRO A 138 18.72 -11.94 17.86
N LEU A 139 18.16 -13.15 17.82
CA LEU A 139 16.71 -13.37 17.83
C LEU A 139 16.00 -12.70 19.02
N HIS A 140 16.60 -12.70 20.20
CA HIS A 140 16.00 -12.08 21.38
C HIS A 140 15.90 -10.54 21.24
N LEU A 141 16.88 -9.89 20.60
CA LEU A 141 16.82 -8.47 20.28
C LEU A 141 15.79 -8.20 19.19
N GLN A 142 15.70 -9.05 18.16
CA GLN A 142 14.65 -8.91 17.15
C GLN A 142 13.26 -8.99 17.77
N ARG A 143 13.02 -9.93 18.70
CA ARG A 143 11.75 -10.03 19.41
C ARG A 143 11.43 -8.76 20.18
N TYR A 144 12.42 -8.20 20.89
CA TYR A 144 12.26 -6.93 21.58
C TYR A 144 11.93 -5.78 20.62
N LEU A 145 12.68 -5.67 19.51
CA LEU A 145 12.45 -4.64 18.48
C LEU A 145 11.04 -4.74 17.91
N TRP A 146 10.56 -5.95 17.60
CA TRP A 146 9.19 -6.16 17.15
C TRP A 146 8.13 -5.79 18.20
N SER A 147 8.39 -6.01 19.49
CA SER A 147 7.40 -5.76 20.54
C SER A 147 7.40 -4.34 21.09
N ALA A 148 8.54 -3.65 21.05
CA ALA A 148 8.74 -2.37 21.74
C ALA A 148 8.95 -1.20 20.77
N CYS A 149 9.39 -1.48 19.54
CA CYS A 149 9.88 -0.45 18.62
C CYS A 149 9.07 -0.36 17.32
N TYR A 150 8.00 -1.14 17.23
CA TYR A 150 7.25 -1.31 16.01
C TYR A 150 5.79 -1.64 16.34
N GLU A 151 4.88 -1.09 15.55
CA GLU A 151 3.45 -1.39 15.63
C GLU A 151 2.90 -1.66 14.23
N ALA A 152 2.00 -2.65 14.18
CA ALA A 152 1.16 -2.89 13.02
C ALA A 152 -0.27 -3.09 13.48
N ASP A 153 -1.21 -2.42 12.82
CA ASP A 153 -2.64 -2.61 13.07
C ASP A 153 -3.27 -3.63 12.11
N GLY A 154 -4.57 -3.87 12.30
CA GLY A 154 -5.35 -4.79 11.48
C GLY A 154 -5.56 -4.35 10.04
N ASP A 155 -5.33 -3.06 9.73
CA ASP A 155 -5.47 -2.48 8.39
C ASP A 155 -4.12 -2.42 7.66
N ALA A 156 -3.13 -3.15 8.17
CA ALA A 156 -1.76 -3.21 7.67
C ALA A 156 -1.05 -1.84 7.65
N ILE A 157 -1.48 -0.89 8.48
CA ILE A 157 -0.72 0.31 8.78
C ILE A 157 0.46 -0.12 9.66
N GLN A 158 1.65 0.33 9.29
CA GLN A 158 2.90 -0.03 9.95
C GLN A 158 3.60 1.24 10.39
N SER A 159 4.09 1.26 11.63
CA SER A 159 4.77 2.43 12.18
C SER A 159 5.94 2.05 13.10
N PHE A 160 6.87 2.99 13.24
CA PHE A 160 8.04 2.86 14.09
C PHE A 160 7.81 3.59 15.40
N ILE A 161 8.09 2.91 16.52
CA ILE A 161 7.94 3.46 17.87
C ILE A 161 9.31 3.77 18.46
N ASN A 162 9.37 4.87 19.23
CA ASN A 162 10.53 5.18 20.04
C ASN A 162 10.66 4.21 21.21
N CYS A 163 11.81 3.56 21.21
CA CYS A 163 12.37 2.66 22.19
C CYS A 163 13.90 2.87 22.14
#